data_AF-X0QFG9-F1
#
_entry.id   AF-X0QFG9-F1
#
_cell.length_a   1.000
_cell.length_b   1.000
_cell.length_c   1.000
_cell.angle_alpha   90.00
_cell.angle_beta   90.00
_cell.angle_gamma   90.00
#
_symmetry.space_group_name_H-M   'P 1'
#
loop_
_entity.id
_entity.type
_entity.pdbx_description
1 polymer ?
#
loop_
_entity_poly.entity_id
_entity_poly.type
_entity_poly.pdbx_seq_one_letter_code
_entity_poly.pdbx_strand_id
1 'polypeptide(L)'
;MANALIMKMPFVKDVTHVGTTAAESFATSAGVCQDHTHVFLGCLRDQHIPARYVSGYLYDDTENHMASYAWAEVWLDGYWYTFDISNQLFQPSSHVYVAIGRDYLDTAPVRGVRMGGGYENLYSQVLVSRLS
;
A
#
# COMPACT_ATOMS: atom_id res chain seq x y z
N MET A 1 2.67 -16.57 5.11
CA MET A 1 3.58 -15.57 4.50
C MET A 1 3.42 -14.18 5.11
N ALA A 2 2.24 -13.56 5.11
CA ALA A 2 2.03 -12.20 5.63
C ALA A 2 2.49 -12.00 7.10
N ASN A 3 2.18 -12.95 8.00
CA ASN A 3 2.66 -12.89 9.39
C ASN A 3 4.20 -12.95 9.50
N ALA A 4 4.85 -13.80 8.69
CA ALA A 4 6.31 -13.87 8.68
C ALA A 4 6.94 -12.57 8.16
N LEU A 5 6.29 -11.93 7.19
CA LEU A 5 6.75 -10.66 6.63
C LEU A 5 6.70 -9.54 7.66
N ILE A 6 5.60 -9.35 8.39
CA ILE A 6 5.51 -8.27 9.40
C ILE A 6 6.47 -8.50 10.59
N MET A 7 6.76 -9.76 10.94
CA MET A 7 7.77 -10.07 11.96
C MET A 7 9.19 -9.75 11.48
N LYS A 8 9.47 -9.95 10.18
CA LYS A 8 10.77 -9.68 9.57
C LYS A 8 10.96 -8.20 9.26
N MET A 9 9.90 -7.52 8.87
CA MET A 9 9.84 -6.09 8.56
C MET A 9 8.78 -5.45 9.46
N PRO A 10 9.14 -5.01 10.68
CA PRO A 10 8.22 -4.23 11.50
C PRO A 10 7.83 -2.91 10.81
N PHE A 11 6.63 -2.42 11.11
CA PHE A 11 6.16 -1.15 10.59
C PHE A 11 6.94 0.02 11.23
N VAL A 12 7.67 0.76 10.41
CA VAL A 12 8.47 1.92 10.84
C VAL A 12 8.30 3.04 9.81
N LYS A 13 7.90 4.23 10.27
CA LYS A 13 7.79 5.43 9.43
C LYS A 13 9.17 6.07 9.22
N ASP A 14 9.29 6.89 8.19
CA ASP A 14 10.46 7.74 7.92
C ASP A 14 11.80 7.01 7.66
N VAL A 15 11.75 5.70 7.37
CA VAL A 15 12.93 4.88 6.99
C VAL A 15 12.98 4.53 5.51
N THR A 16 11.88 4.74 4.79
CA THR A 16 11.74 4.51 3.35
C THR A 16 11.09 5.73 2.70
N HIS A 17 11.16 5.79 1.38
CA HIS A 17 10.50 6.82 0.57
C HIS A 17 9.77 6.19 -0.61
N VAL A 18 8.97 6.97 -1.34
CA VAL A 18 8.14 6.45 -2.45
C VAL A 18 8.93 5.67 -3.52
N GLY A 19 10.21 6.01 -3.72
CA GLY A 19 11.09 5.33 -4.66
C GLY A 19 11.82 4.10 -4.10
N THR A 20 11.61 3.73 -2.83
CA THR A 20 12.28 2.58 -2.21
C THR A 20 11.71 1.31 -2.82
N THR A 21 12.58 0.45 -3.32
CA THR A 21 12.19 -0.81 -3.95
C THR A 21 11.86 -1.87 -2.89
N ALA A 22 11.09 -2.89 -3.29
CA ALA A 22 10.81 -4.05 -2.45
C ALA A 22 12.09 -4.73 -1.92
N ALA A 23 13.12 -4.84 -2.78
CA ALA A 23 14.37 -5.49 -2.41
C ALA A 23 15.14 -4.69 -1.37
N GLU A 24 15.18 -3.35 -1.51
CA GLU A 24 15.84 -2.46 -0.55
C GLU A 24 15.15 -2.51 0.81
N SER A 25 13.82 -2.33 0.86
CA SER A 25 13.09 -2.35 2.13
C SER A 25 13.13 -3.72 2.82
N PHE A 26 13.10 -4.82 2.05
CA PHE A 26 13.28 -6.15 2.63
C PHE A 26 14.68 -6.35 3.23
N ALA A 27 15.73 -5.83 2.56
CA ALA A 27 17.09 -5.89 3.06
C ALA A 27 17.27 -5.07 4.35
N THR A 28 16.65 -3.90 4.45
CA THR A 28 16.69 -3.06 5.66
C THR A 28 15.82 -3.59 6.80
N SER A 29 14.95 -4.58 6.53
CA SER A 29 14.08 -5.22 7.52
C SER A 29 13.14 -4.25 8.24
N ALA A 30 12.68 -3.19 7.57
CA ALA A 30 11.69 -2.24 8.07
C ALA A 30 11.04 -1.46 6.93
N GLY A 31 9.80 -1.00 7.12
CA GLY A 31 9.11 -0.16 6.14
C GLY A 31 7.67 0.16 6.52
N VAL A 32 6.92 0.72 5.58
CA VAL A 32 5.50 1.07 5.75
C VAL A 32 4.58 0.18 4.91
N CYS A 33 3.27 0.48 4.89
CA CYS A 33 2.27 -0.30 4.16
C CYS A 33 2.57 -0.47 2.66
N GLN A 34 3.14 0.56 2.03
CA GLN A 34 3.65 0.47 0.65
C GLN A 34 4.73 -0.62 0.52
N ASP A 35 5.76 -0.57 1.37
CA ASP A 35 6.88 -1.53 1.33
C ASP A 35 6.42 -2.96 1.57
N HIS A 36 5.62 -3.19 2.60
CA HIS A 36 5.07 -4.51 2.90
C HIS A 36 4.26 -5.07 1.75
N THR A 37 3.44 -4.22 1.12
CA THR A 37 2.64 -4.61 -0.04
C THR A 37 3.54 -5.00 -1.22
N HIS A 38 4.55 -4.19 -1.54
CA HIS A 38 5.48 -4.49 -2.63
C HIS A 38 6.29 -5.78 -2.39
N VAL A 39 6.82 -5.99 -1.18
CA VAL A 39 7.55 -7.21 -0.84
C VAL A 39 6.65 -8.43 -0.94
N PHE A 40 5.44 -8.35 -0.40
CA PHE A 40 4.47 -9.43 -0.45
C PHE A 40 4.09 -9.79 -1.90
N LEU A 41 3.82 -8.78 -2.74
CA LEU A 41 3.57 -8.98 -4.17
C LEU A 41 4.77 -9.62 -4.88
N GLY A 42 6.00 -9.21 -4.54
CA GLY A 42 7.22 -9.82 -5.06
C GLY A 42 7.29 -11.32 -4.76
N CYS A 43 7.06 -11.71 -3.50
CA CYS A 43 7.05 -13.11 -3.08
C CYS A 43 5.97 -13.95 -3.76
N LEU A 44 4.77 -13.39 -3.97
CA LEU A 44 3.68 -14.09 -4.66
C LEU A 44 3.98 -14.28 -6.15
N ARG A 45 4.52 -13.25 -6.79
CA ARG A 45 4.84 -13.28 -8.23
C ARG A 45 5.98 -14.25 -8.54
N ASP A 46 6.97 -14.36 -7.66
CA ASP A 46 8.02 -15.39 -7.74
C ASP A 46 7.43 -16.81 -7.72
N GLN A 47 6.35 -17.00 -6.95
CA GLN A 47 5.58 -18.25 -6.90
C GLN A 47 4.51 -18.37 -7.98
N HIS A 48 4.49 -17.48 -8.98
CA HIS A 48 3.50 -17.45 -10.06
C HIS A 48 2.04 -17.29 -9.57
N ILE A 49 1.83 -16.73 -8.38
CA ILE A 49 0.50 -16.46 -7.84
C ILE A 49 0.07 -15.06 -8.32
N PRO A 50 -1.07 -14.92 -9.02
CA PRO A 50 -1.53 -13.62 -9.48
C PRO A 50 -1.92 -12.73 -8.29
N ALA A 51 -1.32 -11.54 -8.23
CA ALA A 51 -1.55 -10.58 -7.17
C ALA A 51 -1.43 -9.14 -7.67
N ARG A 52 -2.23 -8.25 -7.09
CA ARG A 52 -2.34 -6.83 -7.48
C ARG A 52 -2.18 -5.89 -6.31
N TYR A 53 -1.63 -4.72 -6.59
CA TYR A 53 -1.47 -3.63 -5.65
C TYR A 53 -2.76 -2.82 -5.59
N VAL A 54 -3.19 -2.45 -4.40
CA VAL A 54 -4.34 -1.58 -4.18
C VAL A 54 -3.90 -0.35 -3.39
N SER A 55 -4.28 0.83 -3.88
CA SER A 55 -4.13 2.09 -3.16
C SER A 55 -5.50 2.64 -2.77
N GLY A 56 -5.54 3.31 -1.61
CA GLY A 56 -6.77 3.85 -1.08
C GLY A 56 -6.60 4.49 0.28
N TYR A 57 -7.61 4.37 1.11
CA TYR A 57 -7.64 4.90 2.49
C TYR A 57 -8.17 3.85 3.45
N LEU A 58 -7.80 3.96 4.73
CA LEU A 58 -8.45 3.19 5.80
C LEU A 58 -9.39 4.12 6.56
N TYR A 59 -10.67 3.74 6.64
CA TYR A 59 -11.65 4.42 7.44
C TYR A 59 -11.41 4.21 8.94
N ASP A 60 -11.26 5.31 9.66
CA ASP A 60 -11.27 5.39 11.12
C ASP A 60 -12.27 6.47 11.54
N ASP A 61 -13.16 6.15 12.48
CA ASP A 61 -14.20 7.04 13.00
C ASP A 61 -13.63 8.14 13.93
N THR A 62 -12.35 8.04 14.29
CA THR A 62 -11.66 8.95 15.20
C THR A 62 -10.81 10.02 14.50
N GLU A 63 -10.51 9.85 13.21
CA GLU A 63 -9.60 10.73 12.47
C GLU A 63 -10.31 11.53 11.38
N ASN A 64 -10.29 12.87 11.50
CA ASN A 64 -10.83 13.78 10.48
C ASN A 64 -9.97 13.82 9.19
N HIS A 65 -8.74 13.28 9.20
CA HIS A 65 -7.83 13.27 8.07
C HIS A 65 -7.23 11.88 7.88
N MET A 66 -7.54 11.23 6.75
CA MET A 66 -7.00 9.91 6.43
C MET A 66 -5.76 10.00 5.57
N ALA A 67 -4.69 9.34 5.99
CA ALA A 67 -3.51 9.15 5.16
C ALA A 67 -3.78 8.07 4.10
N SER A 68 -3.15 8.22 2.92
CA SER A 68 -3.18 7.19 1.89
C SER A 68 -2.61 5.87 2.43
N TYR A 69 -3.21 4.76 2.01
CA TYR A 69 -2.84 3.42 2.43
C TYR A 69 -2.67 2.50 1.22
N ALA A 70 -2.01 1.37 1.45
CA ALA A 70 -1.74 0.36 0.44
C ALA A 70 -1.85 -1.05 1.01
N TRP A 71 -2.40 -1.96 0.21
CA TRP A 71 -2.53 -3.37 0.52
C TRP A 71 -2.46 -4.21 -0.76
N ALA A 72 -2.38 -5.53 -0.60
CA ALA A 72 -2.36 -6.46 -1.71
C ALA A 72 -3.72 -7.17 -1.85
N GLU A 73 -4.05 -7.56 -3.07
CA GLU A 73 -5.07 -8.57 -3.32
C GLU A 73 -4.49 -9.74 -4.11
N VAL A 74 -4.93 -10.95 -3.77
CA VAL A 74 -4.42 -12.21 -4.32
C VAL A 74 -5.55 -12.99 -4.96
N TRP A 75 -5.32 -13.50 -6.17
CA TRP A 75 -6.30 -14.29 -6.89
C TRP A 75 -6.19 -15.76 -6.48
N LEU A 76 -7.21 -16.27 -5.80
CA LEU A 76 -7.30 -17.66 -5.36
C LEU A 76 -8.71 -18.16 -5.65
N ASP A 77 -8.83 -19.37 -6.22
CA ASP A 77 -10.11 -20.07 -6.42
C ASP A 77 -11.24 -19.23 -7.07
N GLY A 78 -10.88 -18.31 -7.97
CA GLY A 78 -11.85 -17.46 -8.69
C GLY A 78 -12.23 -16.16 -7.98
N TYR A 79 -11.57 -15.82 -6.87
CA TYR A 79 -11.85 -14.62 -6.08
C TYR A 79 -10.58 -13.82 -5.77
N TRP A 80 -10.74 -12.52 -5.56
CA TRP A 80 -9.70 -11.64 -5.02
C TRP A 80 -9.82 -11.58 -3.51
N TYR A 81 -8.76 -11.99 -2.81
CA TYR A 81 -8.66 -11.93 -1.35
C TYR A 81 -7.74 -10.78 -0.93
N THR A 82 -8.18 -10.01 0.05
CA THR A 82 -7.43 -8.88 0.62
C THR A 82 -6.33 -9.36 1.56
N PHE A 83 -5.15 -8.76 1.45
CA PHE A 83 -4.04 -8.93 2.36
C PHE A 83 -3.50 -7.55 2.74
N ASP A 84 -3.87 -7.07 3.92
CA ASP A 84 -3.21 -5.97 4.61
C ASP A 84 -2.16 -6.56 5.55
N ILE A 85 -0.90 -6.50 5.13
CA ILE A 85 0.23 -7.07 5.85
C ILE A 85 0.52 -6.24 7.11
N SER A 86 0.36 -4.93 7.08
CA SER A 86 0.80 -4.10 8.20
C SER A 86 -0.17 -4.18 9.37
N ASN A 87 -1.48 -4.30 9.08
CA ASN A 87 -2.49 -4.46 10.12
C ASN A 87 -2.88 -5.92 10.37
N GLN A 88 -2.31 -6.87 9.61
CA GLN A 88 -2.68 -8.30 9.66
C GLN A 88 -4.19 -8.54 9.46
N LEU A 89 -4.78 -7.83 8.49
CA LEU A 89 -6.18 -7.98 8.10
C LEU A 89 -6.29 -8.69 6.74
N PHE A 90 -7.09 -9.75 6.69
CA PHE A 90 -7.21 -10.62 5.51
C PHE A 90 -8.60 -10.58 4.86
N GLN A 91 -9.34 -9.53 5.18
CA GLN A 91 -10.64 -9.20 4.61
C GLN A 91 -10.78 -7.67 4.62
N PRO A 92 -11.48 -7.06 3.64
CA PRO A 92 -11.77 -5.64 3.70
C PRO A 92 -12.67 -5.35 4.90
N SER A 93 -12.21 -4.51 5.83
CA SER A 93 -13.01 -3.99 6.95
C SER A 93 -13.31 -2.50 6.78
N SER A 94 -12.25 -1.70 6.74
CA SER A 94 -12.28 -0.23 6.63
C SER A 94 -11.65 0.27 5.34
N HIS A 95 -11.36 -0.62 4.39
CA HIS A 95 -10.59 -0.30 3.19
C HIS A 95 -11.48 0.43 2.17
N VAL A 96 -11.11 1.66 1.86
CA VAL A 96 -11.73 2.48 0.81
C VAL A 96 -10.85 2.41 -0.42
N TYR A 97 -11.30 1.70 -1.45
CA TYR A 97 -10.56 1.48 -2.69
C TYR A 97 -10.53 2.75 -3.52
N VAL A 98 -9.35 3.10 -4.06
CA VAL A 98 -9.19 4.22 -5.00
C VAL A 98 -8.64 3.74 -6.34
N ALA A 99 -7.54 2.97 -6.32
CA ALA A 99 -6.93 2.45 -7.53
C ALA A 99 -6.36 1.05 -7.33
N ILE A 100 -6.30 0.28 -8.42
CA ILE A 100 -5.77 -1.07 -8.46
C ILE A 100 -4.81 -1.18 -9.65
N GLY A 101 -3.64 -1.76 -9.44
CA GLY A 101 -2.61 -1.86 -10.47
C GLY A 101 -1.58 -2.94 -10.17
N ARG A 102 -0.48 -2.97 -10.95
CA ARG A 102 0.61 -3.92 -10.72
C ARG A 102 1.46 -3.51 -9.52
N ASP A 103 1.64 -2.22 -9.33
CA ASP A 103 2.47 -1.66 -8.28
C ASP A 103 2.09 -0.19 -8.03
N TYR A 104 2.81 0.48 -7.14
CA TYR A 104 2.56 1.89 -6.80
C TYR A 104 2.49 2.81 -8.02
N LEU A 105 3.28 2.60 -9.08
CA LEU A 105 3.32 3.51 -10.24
C LEU A 105 2.02 3.49 -11.06
N ASP A 106 1.28 2.38 -11.02
CA ASP A 106 -0.04 2.27 -11.66
C ASP A 106 -1.15 2.91 -10.80
N THR A 107 -0.88 3.14 -9.52
CA THR A 107 -1.90 3.54 -8.53
C THR A 107 -1.54 4.83 -7.77
N ALA A 108 -0.50 5.53 -8.20
CA ALA A 108 0.00 6.73 -7.54
C ALA A 108 -1.08 7.82 -7.59
N PRO A 109 -1.40 8.48 -6.46
CA PRO A 109 -2.46 9.49 -6.40
C PRO A 109 -2.16 10.70 -7.29
N VAL A 110 -0.87 11.04 -7.46
CA VAL A 110 -0.40 12.08 -8.37
C VAL A 110 0.80 11.53 -9.15
N ARG A 111 0.74 11.62 -10.48
CA ARG A 111 1.82 11.24 -11.38
C ARG A 111 1.96 12.30 -12.46
N GLY A 112 3.17 12.75 -12.72
CA GLY A 112 3.44 13.79 -13.70
C GLY A 112 4.91 13.88 -14.06
N VAL A 113 5.20 14.62 -15.13
CA VAL A 113 6.55 14.99 -15.53
C VAL A 113 6.74 16.47 -15.24
N ARG A 114 7.86 16.80 -14.60
CA ARG A 114 8.26 18.18 -14.37
C ARG A 114 9.24 18.61 -15.45
N MET A 115 8.98 19.73 -16.11
CA MET A 115 9.92 20.42 -16.99
C MET A 115 10.22 21.82 -16.43
N GLY A 116 11.50 22.14 -16.21
CA GLY A 116 11.95 23.39 -15.58
C GLY A 116 12.33 23.26 -14.10
N GLY A 117 12.43 24.41 -13.39
CA GLY A 117 12.79 24.52 -11.97
C GLY A 117 11.91 25.52 -11.21
N GLY A 118 11.79 25.37 -9.88
CA GLY A 118 10.94 26.18 -8.99
C GLY A 118 10.41 25.40 -7.78
N TYR A 119 9.86 26.10 -6.78
CA TYR A 119 9.18 25.49 -5.63
C TYR A 119 7.74 25.13 -6.00
N GLU A 120 7.31 23.93 -5.65
CA GLU A 120 5.95 23.44 -5.84
C GLU A 120 5.47 22.83 -4.52
N ASN A 121 4.24 23.15 -4.11
CA ASN A 121 3.61 22.57 -2.93
C ASN A 121 2.29 21.94 -3.36
N LEU A 122 2.11 20.67 -3.04
CA LEU A 122 0.83 19.98 -3.18
C LEU A 122 0.16 19.91 -1.81
N TYR A 123 -1.01 20.53 -1.68
CA TYR A 123 -1.87 20.36 -0.51
C TYR A 123 -3.02 19.41 -0.87
N SER A 124 -3.15 18.33 -0.11
CA SER A 124 -4.25 17.35 -0.27
C SER A 124 -4.89 17.04 1.07
N GLN A 125 -6.22 17.00 1.09
CA GLN A 125 -7.01 16.61 2.25
C GLN A 125 -8.07 15.61 1.80
N VAL A 126 -8.29 14.58 2.62
CA VAL A 126 -9.25 13.51 2.34
C VAL A 126 -10.15 13.35 3.54
N LEU A 127 -11.45 13.36 3.28
CA LEU A 127 -12.51 13.13 4.26
C LEU A 127 -13.32 11.93 3.79
N VAL A 128 -13.48 10.93 4.66
CA VAL A 128 -14.36 9.79 4.44
C VAL A 128 -15.42 9.80 5.53
N SER A 129 -16.68 9.70 5.14
CA SER A 129 -17.81 9.61 6.07
C SER A 129 -18.63 8.36 5.79
N ARG A 130 -19.20 7.78 6.86
CA ARG A 130 -20.17 6.71 6.74
C ARG A 130 -21.50 7.27 6.25
N LEU A 131 -22.07 6.65 5.20
CA LEU A 131 -23.41 6.98 4.75
C LEU A 131 -24.44 6.43 5.76
N SER A 132 -25.35 7.29 6.19
CA SER A 132 -26.48 6.99 7.07
C SER A 132 -27.64 6.35 6.31
#